data_AF-A0A3E1D9A0-F1
#
_entry.id   AF-A0A3E1D9A0-F1
#
_cell.length_a   1.000
_cell.length_b   1.000
_cell.length_c   1.000
_cell.angle_alpha   90.00
_cell.angle_beta   90.00
_cell.angle_gamma   90.00
#
_symmetry.space_group_name_H-M   'P 1'
#
loop_
_entity.id
_entity.type
_entity.pdbx_description
1 polymer ?
#
loop_
_entity_poly.entity_id
_entity_poly.type
_entity_poly.pdbx_seq_one_letter_code
_entity_poly.pdbx_strand_id
1 'polypeptide(L)'
;MTLHGSIVDPAYSRMLIQKTDLSLQEIFALDRVQKKLPLDEAMVKHLRRANLIEGHKPNLHVSAMVANATASKADYIRTRAQDDEFYAKLVLDYLVKFGTASRKEIDALLLGKLSDALDDGQKESKIGNLLTHIRQADLIENTGSRKASQWVLKEKN
;
A
#
# COMPACT_ATOMS: atom_id res chain seq x y z
N MET A 1 -7.71 25.50 6.44
CA MET A 1 -6.88 24.71 5.51
C MET A 1 -6.80 23.31 6.05
N THR A 2 -7.53 22.39 5.44
CA THR A 2 -7.71 21.04 5.97
C THR A 2 -7.35 20.06 4.86
N LEU A 3 -6.12 19.56 4.91
CA LEU A 3 -5.66 18.44 4.10
C LEU A 3 -6.19 17.16 4.76
N HIS A 4 -7.45 16.82 4.44
CA HIS A 4 -8.05 15.55 4.86
C HIS A 4 -7.71 14.45 3.85
N GLY A 5 -7.22 13.33 4.41
CA GLY A 5 -7.10 11.99 3.83
C GLY A 5 -7.16 11.88 2.31
N SER A 6 -6.00 11.71 1.67
CA SER A 6 -5.95 11.16 0.32
C SER A 6 -6.45 9.72 0.35
N ILE A 7 -7.74 9.55 0.08
CA ILE A 7 -8.43 8.29 -0.16
C ILE A 7 -7.72 7.61 -1.33
N VAL A 8 -6.85 6.67 -1.02
CA VAL A 8 -6.32 5.72 -2.00
C VAL A 8 -7.43 4.74 -2.28
N ASP A 9 -7.69 4.40 -3.54
CA ASP A 9 -8.65 3.35 -3.84
C ASP A 9 -7.95 2.02 -3.50
N PRO A 10 -8.33 1.35 -2.41
CA PRO A 10 -7.63 0.17 -1.96
C PRO A 10 -7.79 -0.97 -2.97
N ALA A 11 -8.89 -0.99 -3.74
CA ALA A 11 -9.14 -2.00 -4.75
C ALA A 11 -8.20 -1.82 -5.95
N TYR A 12 -8.02 -0.58 -6.41
CA TYR A 12 -7.13 -0.29 -7.53
C TYR A 12 -5.65 -0.54 -7.20
N SER A 13 -5.20 -0.08 -6.03
CA SER A 13 -3.81 -0.26 -5.59
C SER A 13 -3.45 -1.73 -5.39
N ARG A 14 -4.40 -2.53 -4.91
CA ARG A 14 -4.20 -3.97 -4.71
C ARG A 14 -4.07 -4.74 -6.02
N MET A 15 -4.83 -4.35 -7.04
CA MET A 15 -4.77 -4.96 -8.36
C MET A 15 -3.41 -4.74 -9.04
N LEU A 16 -2.85 -3.55 -8.88
CA LEU A 16 -1.51 -3.22 -9.40
C LEU A 16 -0.44 -4.11 -8.76
N ILE A 17 -0.46 -4.27 -7.43
CA ILE A 17 0.52 -5.08 -6.70
C ILE A 17 0.54 -6.55 -7.14
N GLN A 18 -0.62 -7.13 -7.45
CA GLN A 18 -0.73 -8.56 -7.79
C GLN A 18 -0.35 -8.88 -9.23
N LYS A 19 -0.48 -7.91 -10.14
CA LYS A 19 -0.28 -8.12 -11.57
C LYS A 19 1.00 -7.50 -12.10
N THR A 20 1.72 -6.77 -11.25
CA THR A 20 2.92 -6.04 -11.63
C THR A 20 3.93 -5.98 -10.47
N ASP A 21 5.21 -5.95 -10.78
CA ASP A 21 6.30 -5.75 -9.81
C ASP A 21 6.54 -4.27 -9.48
N LEU A 22 5.47 -3.47 -9.45
CA LEU A 22 5.56 -2.04 -9.19
C LEU A 22 5.86 -1.73 -7.73
N SER A 23 6.65 -0.69 -7.53
CA SER A 23 6.89 -0.12 -6.21
C SER A 23 5.65 0.58 -5.67
N LEU A 24 5.52 0.65 -4.35
CA LEU A 24 4.41 1.36 -3.69
C LEU A 24 4.28 2.81 -4.14
N GLN A 25 5.41 3.49 -4.37
CA GLN A 25 5.40 4.87 -4.86
C GLN A 25 4.74 4.96 -6.24
N GLU A 26 5.01 4.01 -7.13
CA GLU A 26 4.40 3.96 -8.46
C GLU A 26 2.90 3.64 -8.37
N ILE A 27 2.51 2.71 -7.52
CA ILE A 27 1.11 2.33 -7.31
C ILE A 27 0.27 3.53 -6.83
N PHE A 28 0.76 4.26 -5.81
CA PHE A 28 0.09 5.45 -5.33
C PHE A 28 0.05 6.57 -6.38
N ALA A 29 1.12 6.69 -7.17
CA ALA A 29 1.19 7.68 -8.22
C ALA A 29 0.22 7.35 -9.37
N LEU A 30 0.04 6.08 -9.71
CA LEU A 30 -0.94 5.60 -10.70
C LEU A 30 -2.38 5.82 -10.23
N ASP A 31 -2.70 5.57 -8.97
CA ASP A 31 -4.00 5.89 -8.36
C ASP A 31 -4.33 7.38 -8.49
N ARG A 32 -3.36 8.26 -8.22
CA ARG A 32 -3.52 9.72 -8.38
C ARG A 32 -3.74 10.11 -9.84
N VAL A 33 -3.04 9.48 -10.78
CA VAL A 33 -3.23 9.73 -12.22
C VAL A 33 -4.62 9.32 -12.67
N GLN A 34 -5.12 8.15 -12.26
CA GLN A 34 -6.48 7.71 -12.57
C GLN A 34 -7.55 8.67 -12.02
N LYS A 35 -7.33 9.19 -10.81
CA LYS A 35 -8.21 10.17 -10.16
C LYS A 35 -8.01 11.61 -10.65
N LYS A 36 -7.14 11.83 -11.65
CA LYS A 36 -6.79 13.15 -12.18
C LYS A 36 -6.31 14.13 -11.09
N LEU A 37 -5.65 13.61 -10.07
CA LEU A 37 -5.09 14.41 -8.99
C LEU A 37 -3.70 14.95 -9.38
N PRO A 38 -3.28 16.11 -8.82
CA PRO A 38 -1.95 16.63 -9.03
C PRO A 38 -0.87 15.64 -8.57
N LEU A 39 0.17 15.52 -9.39
CA LEU A 39 1.33 14.68 -9.16
C LEU A 39 2.60 15.48 -9.44
N ASP A 40 3.63 15.23 -8.64
CA ASP A 40 4.92 15.89 -8.79
C ASP A 40 5.57 15.58 -10.15
N GLU A 41 6.27 16.56 -10.71
CA GLU A 41 6.84 16.46 -12.05
C GLU A 41 7.95 15.41 -12.13
N ALA A 42 8.73 15.23 -11.07
CA ALA A 42 9.72 14.16 -11.00
C ALA A 42 9.05 12.78 -11.07
N MET A 43 7.92 12.60 -10.37
CA MET A 43 7.14 11.36 -10.40
C MET A 43 6.47 11.13 -11.76
N VAL A 44 5.94 12.16 -12.41
CA VAL A 44 5.41 12.05 -13.79
C VAL A 44 6.50 11.59 -14.76
N LYS A 45 7.73 12.13 -14.63
CA LYS A 45 8.86 11.74 -15.47
C LYS A 45 9.30 10.31 -15.21
N HIS A 46 9.31 9.88 -13.94
CA HIS A 46 9.59 8.50 -13.54
C HIS A 46 8.58 7.52 -14.14
N LEU A 47 7.28 7.77 -13.93
CA LEU A 47 6.21 6.91 -14.45
C LEU A 47 6.18 6.83 -15.98
N ARG A 48 6.50 7.93 -16.68
CA ARG A 48 6.65 7.91 -18.16
C ARG A 48 7.81 7.04 -18.60
N ARG A 49 8.97 7.16 -17.95
CA ARG A 49 10.15 6.35 -18.27
C ARG A 49 9.88 4.86 -18.03
N ALA A 50 9.08 4.54 -17.03
CA ALA A 50 8.63 3.19 -16.72
C ALA A 50 7.45 2.71 -17.62
N ASN A 51 6.97 3.52 -18.58
CA ASN A 51 5.82 3.23 -19.44
C ASN A 51 4.52 2.90 -18.68
N LEU A 52 4.35 3.45 -17.47
CA LEU A 52 3.19 3.21 -16.61
C LEU A 52 2.07 4.23 -16.83
N ILE A 53 2.42 5.39 -17.40
CA ILE A 53 1.47 6.45 -17.77
C ILE A 53 1.73 6.96 -19.19
N GLU A 54 0.69 7.49 -19.80
CA GLU A 54 0.68 8.07 -21.14
C GLU A 54 -0.11 9.40 -21.17
N GLY A 55 -0.07 10.09 -22.31
CA GLY A 55 -0.73 11.39 -22.51
C GLY A 55 0.17 12.61 -22.26
N HIS A 56 -0.41 13.81 -22.32
CA HIS A 56 0.28 15.09 -22.13
C HIS A 56 -0.38 15.87 -21.01
N LYS A 57 0.40 16.59 -20.18
CA LYS A 57 -0.18 17.46 -19.13
C LYS A 57 -1.22 18.42 -19.77
N PRO A 58 -2.39 18.61 -19.14
CA PRO A 58 -2.85 18.06 -17.86
C PRO A 58 -3.53 16.67 -17.95
N ASN A 59 -3.73 16.13 -19.15
CA ASN A 59 -4.44 14.89 -19.44
C ASN A 59 -3.50 13.68 -19.41
N LEU A 60 -3.09 13.29 -18.21
CA LEU A 60 -2.33 12.06 -17.98
C LEU A 60 -3.28 10.88 -17.79
N HIS A 61 -2.93 9.74 -18.36
CA HIS A 61 -3.67 8.49 -18.24
C HIS A 61 -2.73 7.36 -17.83
N VAL A 62 -3.29 6.34 -17.19
CA VAL A 62 -2.57 5.09 -16.91
C VAL A 62 -2.43 4.33 -18.23
N SER A 63 -1.24 3.77 -18.50
CA SER A 63 -0.96 3.12 -19.78
C SER A 63 -1.85 1.91 -20.03
N ALA A 64 -2.08 1.61 -21.32
CA ALA A 64 -2.88 0.46 -21.73
C ALA A 64 -2.41 -0.88 -21.12
N MET A 65 -1.09 -1.06 -20.94
CA MET A 65 -0.51 -2.25 -20.29
C MET A 65 -1.01 -2.40 -18.86
N VAL A 66 -0.94 -1.31 -18.08
CA VAL A 66 -1.39 -1.29 -16.69
C VAL A 66 -2.91 -1.42 -16.64
N ALA A 67 -3.65 -0.71 -17.49
CA ALA A 67 -5.10 -0.80 -17.57
C ALA A 67 -5.60 -2.22 -17.92
N ASN A 68 -4.89 -2.95 -18.78
CA ASN A 68 -5.22 -4.32 -19.16
C ASN A 68 -4.94 -5.33 -18.04
N ALA A 69 -3.82 -5.17 -17.32
CA ALA A 69 -3.54 -5.90 -16.08
C ALA A 69 -4.65 -5.68 -15.01
N THR A 70 -5.37 -4.57 -15.17
CA THR A 70 -6.34 -4.01 -14.24
C THR A 70 -7.80 -4.14 -14.72
N ALA A 71 -8.06 -4.80 -15.84
CA ALA A 71 -9.34 -4.71 -16.56
C ALA A 71 -10.46 -5.58 -15.96
N SER A 72 -10.15 -6.57 -15.11
CA SER A 72 -11.15 -7.43 -14.46
C SER A 72 -11.76 -6.76 -13.23
N LYS A 73 -12.53 -5.69 -13.43
CA LYS A 73 -13.21 -4.94 -12.35
C LYS A 73 -14.35 -5.71 -11.65
N ALA A 74 -14.79 -6.86 -12.17
CA ALA A 74 -16.06 -7.49 -11.77
C ALA A 74 -15.96 -8.63 -10.73
N ASP A 75 -14.81 -9.30 -10.58
CA ASP A 75 -14.76 -10.54 -9.78
C ASP A 75 -14.34 -10.37 -8.30
N TYR A 76 -13.97 -9.16 -7.86
CA TYR A 76 -13.05 -9.02 -6.72
C TYR A 76 -13.66 -8.57 -5.37
N ILE A 77 -14.99 -8.52 -5.22
CA ILE A 77 -15.59 -8.35 -3.89
C ILE A 77 -15.72 -9.73 -3.25
N ARG A 78 -14.62 -10.32 -2.77
CA ARG A 78 -14.63 -11.41 -1.77
C ARG A 78 -13.20 -11.87 -1.47
N THR A 79 -12.59 -11.34 -0.41
CA THR A 79 -12.13 -12.14 0.75
C THR A 79 -11.21 -11.31 1.65
N ARG A 80 -11.43 -11.42 2.96
CA ARG A 80 -10.62 -10.83 4.04
C ARG A 80 -9.12 -11.18 3.93
N ALA A 81 -8.79 -12.35 3.39
CA ALA A 81 -7.41 -12.81 3.19
C ALA A 81 -6.60 -11.89 2.24
N GLN A 82 -7.24 -11.35 1.20
CA GLN A 82 -6.60 -10.49 0.21
C GLN A 82 -6.31 -9.07 0.73
N ASP A 83 -7.05 -8.61 1.74
CA ASP A 83 -6.73 -7.38 2.46
C ASP A 83 -5.44 -7.53 3.26
N ASP A 84 -5.30 -8.67 3.95
CA ASP A 84 -4.21 -8.89 4.90
C ASP A 84 -2.87 -9.04 4.15
N GLU A 85 -2.83 -9.71 3.00
CA GLU A 85 -1.63 -9.75 2.13
C GLU A 85 -1.20 -8.35 1.65
N PHE A 86 -2.17 -7.49 1.29
CA PHE A 86 -1.89 -6.12 0.86
C PHE A 86 -1.26 -5.30 1.99
N TYR A 87 -1.86 -5.32 3.17
CA TYR A 87 -1.33 -4.59 4.32
C TYR A 87 0.00 -5.18 4.81
N ALA A 88 0.19 -6.50 4.68
CA ALA A 88 1.45 -7.17 5.00
C ALA A 88 2.59 -6.63 4.14
N LYS A 89 2.39 -6.55 2.81
CA LYS A 89 3.39 -6.01 1.89
C LYS A 89 3.77 -4.57 2.25
N LEU A 90 2.79 -3.72 2.60
CA LEU A 90 3.04 -2.34 3.04
C LEU A 90 3.98 -2.27 4.25
N VAL A 91 3.77 -3.13 5.23
CA VAL A 91 4.62 -3.20 6.43
C VAL A 91 6.03 -3.68 6.05
N LEU A 92 6.14 -4.73 5.23
CA LEU A 92 7.43 -5.27 4.82
C LEU A 92 8.24 -4.26 4.02
N ASP A 93 7.64 -3.60 3.03
CA ASP A 93 8.33 -2.58 2.21
C ASP A 93 8.79 -1.38 3.06
N TYR A 94 8.01 -0.99 4.07
CA TYR A 94 8.42 0.02 5.03
C TYR A 94 9.66 -0.45 5.80
N LEU A 95 9.66 -1.68 6.30
CA LEU A 95 10.80 -2.24 7.03
C LEU A 95 12.04 -2.44 6.13
N VAL A 96 11.86 -2.78 4.85
CA VAL A 96 12.97 -2.83 3.88
C VAL A 96 13.62 -1.44 3.75
N LYS A 97 12.80 -0.39 3.71
CA LYS A 97 13.28 0.97 3.47
C LYS A 97 13.87 1.66 4.70
N PHE A 98 13.28 1.45 5.87
CA PHE A 98 13.63 2.15 7.11
C PHE A 98 14.32 1.25 8.16
N GLY A 99 14.40 -0.06 7.91
CA GLY A 99 15.04 -1.05 8.77
C GLY A 99 14.19 -1.48 9.96
N THR A 100 13.49 -0.55 10.61
CA THR A 100 12.68 -0.82 11.81
C THR A 100 11.40 -0.03 11.81
N ALA A 101 10.37 -0.51 12.50
CA ALA A 101 9.12 0.22 12.71
C ALA A 101 8.53 -0.05 14.10
N SER A 102 8.12 1.00 14.79
CA SER A 102 7.33 0.89 16.02
C SER A 102 5.86 0.58 15.71
N ARG A 103 5.12 0.09 16.71
CA ARG A 103 3.66 -0.13 16.58
C ARG A 103 2.93 1.14 16.13
N LYS A 104 3.30 2.31 16.67
CA LYS A 104 2.67 3.59 16.33
C LYS A 104 2.91 4.00 14.86
N GLU A 105 4.11 3.75 14.34
CA GLU A 105 4.44 4.05 12.94
C GLU A 105 3.65 3.14 11.98
N ILE A 106 3.51 1.86 12.33
CA ILE A 106 2.69 0.92 11.56
C ILE A 106 1.21 1.31 11.62
N ASP A 107 0.73 1.69 12.80
CA ASP A 107 -0.65 2.17 12.96
C ASP A 107 -0.87 3.40 12.07
N ALA A 108 0.02 4.41 12.13
CA ALA A 108 -0.07 5.61 11.29
C ALA A 108 0.01 5.31 9.78
N LEU A 109 0.81 4.31 9.38
CA LEU A 109 0.94 3.88 7.99
C LEU A 109 -0.38 3.28 7.46
N LEU A 110 -1.05 2.47 8.28
CA LEU A 110 -2.20 1.67 7.87
C LEU A 110 -3.55 2.33 8.16
N LEU A 111 -3.68 3.15 9.21
CA LEU A 111 -4.97 3.71 9.65
C LEU A 111 -5.70 4.46 8.53
N GLY A 112 -4.95 5.24 7.73
CA GLY A 112 -5.46 6.00 6.59
C GLY A 112 -5.64 5.18 5.30
N LYS A 113 -5.48 3.85 5.36
CA LYS A 113 -5.64 2.90 4.24
C LYS A 113 -6.65 1.79 4.55
N LEU A 114 -7.08 1.70 5.80
CA LEU A 114 -8.15 0.80 6.22
C LEU A 114 -9.50 1.41 5.84
N SER A 115 -10.48 0.53 5.62
CA SER A 115 -11.85 0.94 5.28
C SER A 115 -12.42 1.90 6.32
N ASP A 116 -13.10 2.94 5.86
CA ASP A 116 -13.85 3.88 6.72
C ASP A 116 -15.09 3.23 7.36
N ALA A 117 -15.47 2.04 6.90
CA ALA A 117 -16.53 1.24 7.55
C ALA A 117 -16.08 0.58 8.86
N LEU A 118 -14.77 0.59 9.17
CA LEU A 118 -14.23 0.05 10.42
C LEU A 118 -14.07 1.18 11.44
N ASP A 119 -14.48 0.92 12.68
CA ASP A 119 -14.16 1.80 13.80
C ASP A 119 -12.68 1.70 14.21
N ASP A 120 -12.21 2.65 15.02
CA ASP A 120 -10.79 2.71 15.42
C ASP A 120 -10.33 1.44 16.16
N GLY A 121 -11.19 0.83 16.98
CA GLY A 121 -10.87 -0.43 17.68
C GLY A 121 -10.80 -1.63 16.74
N GLN A 122 -11.67 -1.68 15.73
CA GLN A 122 -11.63 -2.69 14.67
C GLN A 122 -10.39 -2.51 13.78
N LYS A 123 -9.99 -1.27 13.49
CA LYS A 123 -8.76 -0.95 12.75
C LYS A 123 -7.52 -1.40 13.53
N GLU A 124 -7.41 -1.05 14.80
CA GLU A 124 -6.31 -1.49 15.66
C GLU A 124 -6.23 -3.02 15.77
N SER A 125 -7.38 -3.68 15.93
CA SER A 125 -7.45 -5.15 15.99
C SER A 125 -7.01 -5.79 14.67
N LYS A 126 -7.39 -5.21 13.53
CA LYS A 126 -6.97 -5.68 12.21
C LYS A 126 -5.46 -5.55 12.02
N ILE A 127 -4.86 -4.43 12.44
CA ILE A 127 -3.40 -4.23 12.39
C ILE A 127 -2.68 -5.20 13.33
N GLY A 128 -3.20 -5.42 14.54
CA GLY A 128 -2.62 -6.40 15.48
C GLY A 128 -2.63 -7.83 14.93
N ASN A 129 -3.74 -8.24 14.31
CA ASN A 129 -3.87 -9.55 13.67
C ASN A 129 -2.94 -9.68 12.47
N LEU A 130 -2.82 -8.63 11.66
CA LEU A 130 -1.88 -8.59 10.53
C LEU A 130 -0.44 -8.80 10.99
N LEU A 131 0.02 -8.05 11.99
CA LEU A 131 1.36 -8.17 12.56
C LEU A 131 1.61 -9.57 13.12
N THR A 132 0.61 -10.15 13.76
CA THR A 132 0.68 -11.52 14.27
C THR A 132 0.87 -12.52 13.13
N HIS A 133 0.10 -12.36 12.05
CA HIS A 133 0.17 -13.23 10.86
C HIS A 133 1.55 -13.17 10.19
N ILE A 134 2.08 -11.98 9.90
CA ILE A 134 3.40 -11.86 9.25
C ILE A 134 4.58 -12.26 10.16
N ARG A 135 4.43 -12.11 11.48
CA ARG A 135 5.38 -12.66 12.45
C ARG A 135 5.34 -14.18 12.48
N GLN A 136 4.15 -14.78 12.44
CA GLN A 136 3.99 -16.25 12.37
C GLN A 136 4.51 -16.83 11.05
N ALA A 137 4.47 -16.06 9.98
CA ALA A 137 5.07 -16.40 8.69
C ALA A 137 6.61 -16.18 8.65
N ASP A 138 7.24 -15.89 9.79
CA ASP A 138 8.68 -15.64 9.92
C ASP A 138 9.23 -14.51 9.02
N LEU A 139 8.39 -13.53 8.67
CA LEU A 139 8.82 -12.38 7.84
C LEU A 139 9.37 -11.22 8.67
N ILE A 140 8.86 -11.06 9.90
CA ILE A 140 9.27 -10.01 10.83
C ILE A 140 9.48 -10.58 12.22
N GLU A 141 10.27 -9.88 13.02
CA GLU A 141 10.44 -10.16 14.44
C GLU A 141 10.34 -8.89 15.28
N ASN A 142 9.99 -9.05 16.55
CA ASN A 142 9.93 -7.94 17.51
C ASN A 142 11.21 -7.94 18.34
N THR A 143 12.05 -6.94 18.15
CA THR A 143 13.29 -6.72 18.90
C THR A 143 13.07 -5.82 20.12
N GLY A 144 11.86 -5.24 20.27
CA GLY A 144 11.47 -4.38 21.39
C GLY A 144 10.73 -5.13 22.50
N SER A 145 10.24 -4.36 23.48
CA SER A 145 9.41 -4.89 24.57
C SER A 145 7.93 -4.98 24.15
N ARG A 146 7.12 -5.75 24.89
CA ARG A 146 5.65 -5.78 24.64
C ARG A 146 4.99 -4.39 24.75
N LYS A 147 5.51 -3.49 25.59
CA LYS A 147 5.00 -2.12 25.75
C LYS A 147 5.57 -1.14 24.72
N ALA A 148 6.75 -1.42 24.18
CA ALA A 148 7.42 -0.62 23.17
C ALA A 148 7.97 -1.57 22.08
N SER A 149 7.05 -2.06 21.25
CA SER A 149 7.37 -3.04 20.21
C SER A 149 8.11 -2.37 19.06
N GLN A 150 9.23 -2.98 18.67
CA GLN A 150 10.05 -2.57 17.54
C GLN A 150 10.12 -3.75 16.57
N TRP A 151 9.53 -3.59 15.40
CA TRP A 151 9.49 -4.61 14.37
C TRP A 151 10.63 -4.42 13.40
N VAL A 152 11.28 -5.52 13.03
CA VAL A 152 12.34 -5.58 12.01
C VAL A 152 12.07 -6.74 11.07
N LEU A 153 12.64 -6.70 9.86
CA LEU A 153 12.62 -7.86 8.97
C LEU A 153 13.43 -8.98 9.59
N LYS A 154 12.90 -10.20 9.52
CA LYS A 154 13.67 -11.38 9.91
C LYS A 154 14.68 -11.67 8.80
N GLU A 155 15.96 -11.73 9.14
CA GLU A 155 16.96 -12.17 8.17
C GLU A 155 16.72 -13.65 7.81
N LYS A 156 16.72 -13.96 6.50
CA LYS A 156 16.70 -15.34 6.04
C LYS A 156 18.06 -15.96 6.38
N ASN A 157 18.09 -16.76 7.43
CA ASN A 157 19.22 -17.62 7.78
C ASN A 157 19.31 -18.82 6.84
#